data_AF-A0A1Y2ER79-F1
#
_entry.id   AF-A0A1Y2ER79-F1
#
_cell.length_a   1.000
_cell.length_b   1.000
_cell.length_c   1.000
_cell.angle_alpha   90.00
_cell.angle_beta   90.00
_cell.angle_gamma   90.00
#
_symmetry.space_group_name_H-M   'P 1'
#
loop_
_entity.id
_entity.type
_entity.pdbx_description
1 polymer ?
#
loop_
_entity_poly.entity_id
_entity_poly.type
_entity_poly.pdbx_seq_one_letter_code
_entity_poly.pdbx_strand_id
1 'polypeptide(L)'
;MESGATTEDKSQLKKKAKRTSTACEACRRKRAKCDGAKPTCRTCTATGAQCVYDMSSDKRKPFTRDVVQAMQLRIDSLESELAQMHLERGSDMPAGIQFYGGPSLATRNIPIDTFQGGLALNVDGELRFAGPTSSYRAVLADSSRLEVSNVEAARANSLTRAPIPGAVPKDPALPRRPPELSLEFRNLLLRLAFEYTLSQFGLVHERRFYRDLNASPYHRTPNYSPFLLNVLLGIGSRFINPAIDDCPADICSDITDVNTRGDVFINWARYLIDQEWYHPDLSTVTALTCLSLYLAGRGLDGPCWMYGGQAMRLTEDFGLHLGLHRLAMGSGGIRDELVSARRDTFFAAFQTDVILSMYIGLTGNMTYDVVDQPCPPIDHEIEFDVPMYRSSAFHNASKLILIASKMMTSVYALKPNIALASRQAAVPELHLQLENWYHDLASPLRASTTVVSKAPHPLIIGLNLLYHTIMITLHRPFFRRVAPDSSVSVSTEKCLSSAKHVVRLVKLQKEAHSLRYVAPMFQQ
;
A
#
# COMPACT_ATOMS: atom_id res chain seq x y z
N MET A 1 -62.25 -71.84 5.44
CA MET A 1 -63.02 -71.00 6.39
C MET A 1 -62.20 -69.76 6.66
N GLU A 2 -62.77 -68.60 6.30
CA GLU A 2 -62.73 -67.28 6.99
C GLU A 2 -61.45 -66.86 7.74
N SER A 3 -60.73 -65.77 7.42
CA SER A 3 -61.07 -64.32 7.30
C SER A 3 -60.92 -63.51 8.59
N GLY A 4 -60.42 -62.27 8.46
CA GLY A 4 -60.46 -61.18 9.45
C GLY A 4 -59.07 -60.54 9.67
N ALA A 5 -58.68 -59.41 9.07
CA ALA A 5 -59.15 -58.01 9.15
C ALA A 5 -58.72 -57.29 10.46
N THR A 6 -57.73 -56.39 10.35
CA THR A 6 -57.30 -55.44 11.38
C THR A 6 -57.36 -53.99 10.86
N THR A 7 -57.67 -53.09 11.78
CA THR A 7 -57.86 -51.64 11.65
C THR A 7 -56.54 -50.86 11.54
N GLU A 8 -56.47 -49.87 10.65
CA GLU A 8 -55.39 -48.86 10.63
C GLU A 8 -55.91 -47.41 10.51
N ASP A 9 -55.22 -46.57 11.27
CA ASP A 9 -55.30 -45.13 11.48
C ASP A 9 -54.88 -44.32 10.24
N LYS A 10 -55.55 -43.20 9.94
CA LYS A 10 -55.11 -42.22 8.93
C LYS A 10 -55.38 -40.77 9.38
N SER A 11 -54.35 -40.17 9.96
CA SER A 11 -54.16 -38.73 10.10
C SER A 11 -54.13 -38.03 8.73
N GLN A 12 -55.14 -37.24 8.39
CA GLN A 12 -55.13 -36.40 7.19
C GLN A 12 -54.41 -35.05 7.44
N LEU A 13 -53.32 -34.86 6.71
CA LEU A 13 -52.49 -33.65 6.66
C LEU A 13 -53.24 -32.44 6.08
N LYS A 14 -53.40 -31.37 6.88
CA LYS A 14 -53.80 -30.03 6.39
C LYS A 14 -52.74 -29.49 5.42
N LYS A 15 -53.07 -29.41 4.12
CA LYS A 15 -52.24 -28.74 3.11
C LYS A 15 -52.03 -27.26 3.48
N LYS A 16 -50.81 -26.89 3.88
CA LYS A 16 -50.39 -25.50 4.06
C LYS A 16 -50.54 -24.74 2.73
N ALA A 17 -51.28 -23.63 2.73
CA ALA A 17 -51.47 -22.79 1.56
C ALA A 17 -50.14 -22.23 1.04
N LYS A 18 -49.89 -22.36 -0.28
CA LYS A 18 -48.72 -21.78 -0.97
C LYS A 18 -48.73 -20.26 -0.77
N ARG A 19 -47.66 -19.70 -0.20
CA ARG A 19 -47.45 -18.24 -0.13
C ARG A 19 -47.17 -17.72 -1.54
N THR A 20 -47.97 -16.76 -2.01
CA THR A 20 -47.71 -16.06 -3.27
C THR A 20 -46.52 -15.11 -3.12
N SER A 21 -45.65 -15.05 -4.13
CA SER A 21 -44.49 -14.15 -4.17
C SER A 21 -44.87 -12.70 -4.48
N THR A 22 -46.03 -12.47 -5.12
CA THR A 22 -46.49 -11.14 -5.53
C THR A 22 -47.97 -10.98 -5.17
N ALA A 23 -48.27 -9.95 -4.37
CA ALA A 23 -49.65 -9.57 -4.03
C ALA A 23 -50.22 -8.63 -5.11
N CYS A 24 -51.53 -8.71 -5.39
CA CYS A 24 -52.20 -7.78 -6.30
C CYS A 24 -52.16 -6.33 -5.76
N GLU A 25 -52.34 -5.35 -6.63
CA GLU A 25 -52.27 -3.93 -6.27
C GLU A 25 -53.26 -3.52 -5.18
N ALA A 26 -54.50 -4.01 -5.24
CA ALA A 26 -55.54 -3.71 -4.27
C ALA A 26 -55.17 -4.23 -2.87
N CYS A 27 -54.65 -5.45 -2.77
CA CYS A 27 -54.18 -6.01 -1.49
C CYS A 27 -52.90 -5.34 -1.00
N ARG A 28 -51.99 -4.95 -1.91
CA ARG A 28 -50.76 -4.23 -1.58
C ARG A 28 -51.08 -2.84 -1.01
N ARG A 29 -52.01 -2.11 -1.62
CA ARG A 29 -52.46 -0.77 -1.16
C ARG A 29 -53.15 -0.82 0.20
N LYS A 30 -54.01 -1.83 0.42
CA LYS A 30 -54.74 -2.02 1.69
C LYS A 30 -53.95 -2.78 2.77
N ARG A 31 -52.69 -3.17 2.49
CA ARG A 31 -51.85 -4.03 3.36
C ARG A 31 -52.58 -5.31 3.83
N ALA A 32 -53.44 -5.87 2.98
CA ALA A 32 -54.22 -7.07 3.26
C ALA A 32 -53.50 -8.32 2.73
N LYS A 33 -53.77 -9.49 3.33
CA LYS A 33 -53.21 -10.76 2.85
C LYS A 33 -53.80 -11.11 1.47
N CYS A 34 -52.93 -11.27 0.48
CA CYS A 34 -53.28 -11.74 -0.87
C CYS A 34 -52.92 -13.23 -0.98
N ASP A 35 -53.85 -14.04 -1.46
CA ASP A 35 -53.63 -15.47 -1.70
C ASP A 35 -53.05 -15.77 -3.10
N GLY A 36 -53.06 -14.78 -4.00
CA GLY A 36 -52.44 -14.91 -5.33
C GLY A 36 -53.30 -15.65 -6.36
N ALA A 37 -54.56 -15.94 -6.04
CA ALA A 37 -55.48 -16.56 -6.99
C ALA A 37 -55.76 -15.61 -8.18
N LYS A 38 -55.90 -16.21 -9.38
CA LYS A 38 -56.21 -15.53 -10.66
C LYS A 38 -57.51 -16.10 -11.22
N PRO A 39 -58.43 -15.29 -11.77
CA PRO A 39 -58.27 -13.88 -12.15
C PRO A 39 -58.42 -12.86 -10.99
N THR A 40 -59.10 -13.22 -9.91
CA THR A 40 -59.29 -12.38 -8.71
C THR A 40 -58.86 -13.13 -7.46
N CYS A 41 -58.13 -12.45 -6.57
CA CYS A 41 -57.70 -13.01 -5.28
C CYS A 41 -58.88 -13.05 -4.31
N ARG A 42 -58.92 -14.00 -3.36
CA ARG A 42 -60.09 -14.19 -2.48
C ARG A 42 -60.44 -12.94 -1.67
N THR A 43 -59.44 -12.17 -1.26
CA THR A 43 -59.60 -10.90 -0.55
C THR A 43 -60.25 -9.82 -1.44
N CYS A 44 -59.90 -9.77 -2.72
CA CYS A 44 -60.51 -8.82 -3.67
C CYS A 44 -61.94 -9.25 -4.05
N THR A 45 -62.20 -10.55 -4.18
CA THR A 45 -63.55 -11.08 -4.38
C THR A 45 -64.48 -10.71 -3.23
N ALA A 46 -64.03 -10.87 -1.98
CA ALA A 46 -64.83 -10.55 -0.80
C ALA A 46 -65.06 -9.04 -0.61
N THR A 47 -64.15 -8.19 -1.10
CA THR A 47 -64.22 -6.73 -0.91
C THR A 47 -64.75 -5.98 -2.13
N GLY A 48 -65.11 -6.69 -3.21
CA GLY A 48 -65.56 -6.08 -4.48
C GLY A 48 -64.50 -5.20 -5.16
N ALA A 49 -63.22 -5.35 -4.80
CA ALA A 49 -62.14 -4.50 -5.29
C ALA A 49 -61.59 -5.01 -6.63
N GLN A 50 -61.22 -4.09 -7.53
CA GLN A 50 -60.58 -4.44 -8.80
C GLN A 50 -59.20 -5.05 -8.56
N CYS A 51 -59.03 -6.33 -8.92
CA CYS A 51 -57.82 -7.11 -8.64
C CYS A 51 -56.87 -7.08 -9.84
N VAL A 52 -55.94 -6.12 -9.86
CA VAL A 52 -54.92 -6.01 -10.91
C VAL A 52 -53.57 -6.51 -10.39
N TYR A 53 -52.90 -7.35 -11.17
CA TYR A 53 -51.51 -7.75 -10.94
C TYR A 53 -50.64 -7.06 -11.98
N ASP A 54 -49.87 -6.07 -11.55
CA ASP A 54 -48.86 -5.41 -12.39
C ASP A 54 -47.67 -6.36 -12.61
N MET A 55 -47.47 -6.77 -13.85
CA MET A 55 -46.36 -7.64 -14.28
C MET A 55 -45.12 -6.84 -14.70
N SER A 56 -45.18 -5.50 -14.72
CA SER A 56 -44.06 -4.64 -15.11
C SER A 56 -43.08 -4.34 -13.99
N SER A 57 -43.49 -4.55 -12.73
CA SER A 57 -42.65 -4.31 -11.53
C SER A 57 -41.84 -5.53 -11.05
N ASP A 58 -41.90 -6.67 -11.77
CA ASP A 58 -41.12 -7.88 -11.44
C ASP A 58 -39.77 -7.90 -12.19
N LYS A 59 -38.67 -7.51 -11.52
CA LYS A 59 -37.31 -7.45 -12.08
C LYS A 59 -36.60 -8.81 -12.19
N ARG A 60 -37.31 -9.93 -12.17
CA ARG A 60 -36.73 -11.27 -12.40
C ARG A 60 -37.32 -11.88 -13.69
N LYS A 61 -36.73 -11.55 -14.83
CA LYS A 61 -36.96 -12.31 -16.07
C LYS A 61 -35.99 -13.50 -16.13
N PRO A 62 -36.47 -14.76 -16.26
CA PRO A 62 -35.63 -15.81 -16.83
C PRO A 62 -35.39 -15.47 -18.31
N PHE A 63 -34.17 -15.71 -18.79
CA PHE A 63 -33.81 -15.51 -20.20
C PHE A 63 -34.73 -16.32 -21.10
N THR A 64 -35.27 -15.70 -22.16
CA THR A 64 -36.15 -16.37 -23.11
C THR A 64 -35.39 -17.43 -23.89
N ARG A 65 -36.09 -18.50 -24.29
CA ARG A 65 -35.50 -19.63 -25.05
C ARG A 65 -34.75 -19.16 -26.30
N ASP A 66 -35.22 -18.09 -26.92
CA ASP A 66 -34.63 -17.49 -28.12
C ASP A 66 -33.26 -16.84 -27.85
N VAL A 67 -33.05 -16.27 -26.65
CA VAL A 67 -31.75 -15.70 -26.26
C VAL A 67 -30.73 -16.80 -25.98
N VAL A 68 -31.17 -17.89 -25.35
CA VAL A 68 -30.32 -19.07 -25.13
C VAL A 68 -29.96 -19.72 -26.46
N GLN A 69 -30.91 -19.82 -27.39
CA GLN A 69 -30.68 -20.40 -28.72
C GLN A 69 -29.75 -19.52 -29.59
N ALA A 70 -29.87 -18.19 -29.49
CA ALA A 70 -28.96 -17.25 -30.15
C ALA A 70 -27.54 -17.32 -29.56
N MET A 71 -27.40 -17.53 -28.25
CA MET A 71 -26.10 -17.74 -27.60
C MET A 71 -25.47 -19.06 -28.02
N GLN A 72 -26.25 -20.15 -28.11
CA GLN A 72 -25.75 -21.45 -28.52
C GLN A 72 -25.24 -21.43 -29.98
N LEU A 73 -26.00 -20.83 -30.90
CA LEU A 73 -25.56 -20.64 -32.29
C LEU A 73 -24.27 -19.82 -32.40
N ARG A 74 -24.07 -18.85 -31.50
CA ARG A 74 -22.84 -18.05 -31.48
C ARG A 74 -21.64 -18.84 -30.96
N ILE A 75 -21.84 -19.72 -29.98
CA ILE A 75 -20.79 -20.61 -29.46
C ILE A 75 -20.35 -21.58 -30.55
N ASP A 76 -21.30 -22.26 -31.21
CA ASP A 76 -20.99 -23.24 -32.26
C ASP A 76 -20.22 -22.59 -33.44
N SER A 77 -20.58 -21.36 -33.81
CA SER A 77 -19.86 -20.58 -34.83
C SER A 77 -18.42 -20.26 -34.44
N LEU A 78 -18.17 -19.93 -33.17
CA LEU A 78 -16.83 -19.57 -32.68
C LEU A 78 -15.93 -20.82 -32.51
N GLU A 79 -16.51 -21.94 -32.09
CA GLU A 79 -15.80 -23.22 -32.00
C GLU A 79 -15.35 -23.71 -33.38
N SER A 80 -16.18 -23.54 -34.40
CA SER A 80 -15.82 -23.88 -35.79
C SER A 80 -14.70 -22.99 -36.34
N GLU A 81 -14.68 -21.71 -35.98
CA GLU A 81 -13.65 -20.74 -36.39
C GLU A 81 -12.29 -21.05 -35.70
N LEU A 82 -12.32 -21.47 -34.43
CA LEU A 82 -11.14 -21.94 -33.70
C LEU A 82 -10.58 -23.25 -34.25
N ALA A 83 -11.43 -24.16 -34.69
CA ALA A 83 -11.00 -25.41 -35.32
C ALA A 83 -10.27 -25.15 -36.65
N GLN A 84 -10.73 -24.19 -37.45
CA GLN A 84 -10.04 -23.78 -38.69
C GLN A 84 -8.67 -23.17 -38.43
N MET A 85 -8.53 -22.32 -37.40
CA MET A 85 -7.23 -21.70 -37.06
C MET A 85 -6.18 -22.69 -36.52
N HIS A 86 -6.58 -23.85 -35.98
CA HIS A 86 -5.63 -24.85 -35.49
C HIS A 86 -5.09 -25.80 -36.57
N LEU A 87 -5.75 -25.90 -37.73
CA LEU A 87 -5.31 -26.75 -38.84
C LEU A 87 -4.27 -26.07 -39.77
N GLU A 88 -4.07 -24.76 -39.68
CA GLU A 88 -3.09 -24.03 -40.50
C GLU A 88 -1.68 -23.97 -39.90
N ARG A 89 -1.45 -24.53 -38.71
CA ARG A 89 -0.13 -24.47 -38.06
C ARG A 89 0.43 -25.85 -37.75
N GLY A 90 1.03 -26.47 -38.75
CA GLY A 90 1.90 -27.62 -38.55
C GLY A 90 2.65 -28.09 -39.80
N SER A 91 3.87 -27.59 -39.99
CA SER A 91 5.05 -28.40 -40.37
C SER A 91 6.31 -27.52 -40.47
N ASP A 92 7.41 -28.04 -39.90
CA ASP A 92 8.82 -27.71 -40.13
C ASP A 92 9.55 -26.69 -39.22
N MET A 93 10.44 -27.25 -38.40
CA MET A 93 11.73 -26.69 -37.94
C MET A 93 12.83 -27.61 -38.53
N PRO A 94 14.12 -27.23 -38.71
CA PRO A 94 14.85 -26.20 -37.95
C PRO A 94 15.92 -25.38 -38.72
N ALA A 95 16.62 -24.53 -37.94
CA ALA A 95 17.98 -23.95 -38.11
C ALA A 95 18.08 -22.47 -38.52
N GLY A 96 18.70 -21.66 -37.65
CA GLY A 96 19.21 -20.34 -37.99
C GLY A 96 18.99 -19.27 -36.91
N ILE A 97 20.00 -19.06 -36.08
CA ILE A 97 20.11 -17.96 -35.12
C ILE A 97 19.95 -16.61 -35.84
N GLN A 98 18.99 -15.78 -35.43
CA GLN A 98 19.03 -14.33 -35.63
C GLN A 98 18.53 -13.60 -34.36
N PHE A 99 19.49 -13.04 -33.64
CA PHE A 99 19.32 -11.98 -32.65
C PHE A 99 18.88 -10.70 -33.35
N TYR A 100 17.68 -10.20 -33.07
CA TYR A 100 17.35 -8.76 -33.18
C TYR A 100 16.26 -8.37 -32.17
N GLY A 101 16.65 -7.51 -31.22
CA GLY A 101 15.92 -6.30 -30.80
C GLY A 101 14.49 -6.40 -30.26
N GLY A 102 14.37 -6.32 -28.93
CA GLY A 102 13.29 -5.62 -28.22
C GLY A 102 12.07 -6.47 -27.83
N PRO A 103 11.66 -6.50 -26.55
CA PRO A 103 10.39 -7.13 -26.18
C PRO A 103 9.21 -6.28 -26.70
N SER A 104 8.52 -6.84 -27.69
CA SER A 104 7.26 -6.33 -28.23
C SER A 104 6.16 -6.34 -27.14
N LEU A 105 5.72 -5.14 -26.75
CA LEU A 105 4.65 -4.83 -25.78
C LEU A 105 3.24 -5.09 -26.34
N ALA A 106 2.99 -6.27 -26.91
CA ALA A 106 1.65 -6.67 -27.33
C ALA A 106 0.86 -7.27 -26.14
N THR A 107 0.38 -6.44 -25.21
CA THR A 107 -0.64 -6.84 -24.23
C THR A 107 -2.01 -6.86 -24.91
N ARG A 108 -2.58 -8.06 -25.12
CA ARG A 108 -4.02 -8.23 -25.38
C ARG A 108 -4.82 -7.68 -24.18
N ASN A 109 -6.03 -7.18 -24.44
CA ASN A 109 -7.01 -6.70 -23.45
C ASN A 109 -7.27 -7.74 -22.34
N ILE A 110 -6.49 -7.70 -21.25
CA ILE A 110 -6.85 -8.35 -19.99
C ILE A 110 -8.02 -7.55 -19.43
N PRO A 111 -9.17 -8.16 -19.08
CA PRO A 111 -10.24 -7.46 -18.37
C PRO A 111 -9.65 -6.96 -17.05
N ILE A 112 -9.42 -5.66 -16.97
CA ILE A 112 -8.77 -5.04 -15.83
C ILE A 112 -9.80 -4.98 -14.70
N ASP A 113 -9.93 -6.05 -13.93
CA ASP A 113 -10.40 -5.92 -12.55
C ASP A 113 -9.25 -5.28 -11.73
N THR A 114 -9.11 -3.96 -11.89
CA THR A 114 -7.95 -3.18 -11.46
C THR A 114 -7.81 -3.11 -9.95
N PHE A 115 -8.84 -3.48 -9.21
CA PHE A 115 -9.01 -3.05 -7.82
C PHE A 115 -9.00 -4.21 -6.81
N GLN A 116 -9.07 -5.47 -7.25
CA GLN A 116 -9.08 -6.62 -6.33
C GLN A 116 -7.68 -7.14 -5.96
N GLY A 117 -6.63 -6.71 -6.69
CA GLY A 117 -5.31 -7.32 -6.57
C GLY A 117 -5.25 -8.70 -7.26
N GLY A 118 -4.24 -9.49 -6.92
CA GLY A 118 -4.07 -10.86 -7.40
C GLY A 118 -3.10 -11.65 -6.53
N LEU A 119 -3.18 -12.97 -6.62
CA LEU A 119 -2.19 -13.87 -6.02
C LEU A 119 -1.10 -14.16 -7.03
N ALA A 120 0.14 -14.17 -6.56
CA ALA A 120 1.30 -14.50 -7.38
C ALA A 120 2.39 -15.14 -6.53
N LEU A 121 3.18 -16.01 -7.16
CA LEU A 121 4.36 -16.56 -6.52
C LEU A 121 5.41 -15.45 -6.37
N ASN A 122 5.96 -15.29 -5.17
CA ASN A 122 7.14 -14.47 -4.97
C ASN A 122 8.40 -15.22 -5.46
N VAL A 123 9.56 -14.58 -5.32
CA VAL A 123 10.90 -15.14 -5.64
C VAL A 123 11.29 -16.40 -4.86
N ASP A 124 10.48 -16.71 -3.86
CA ASP A 124 10.65 -17.78 -2.90
C ASP A 124 9.73 -18.97 -3.23
N GLY A 125 8.88 -18.85 -4.27
CA GLY A 125 7.90 -19.87 -4.67
C GLY A 125 6.65 -19.90 -3.78
N GLU A 126 6.48 -18.92 -2.90
CA GLU A 126 5.33 -18.80 -2.02
C GLU A 126 4.24 -17.95 -2.66
N LEU A 127 2.99 -18.38 -2.53
CA LEU A 127 1.85 -17.63 -3.03
C LEU A 127 1.58 -16.41 -2.13
N ARG A 128 1.77 -15.20 -2.67
CA ARG A 128 1.59 -13.93 -1.98
C ARG A 128 0.52 -13.08 -2.66
N PHE A 129 -0.16 -12.27 -1.85
CA PHE A 129 -1.12 -11.29 -2.36
C PHE A 129 -0.39 -10.02 -2.79
N ALA A 130 -0.63 -9.59 -4.03
CA ALA A 130 -0.20 -8.31 -4.57
C ALA A 130 -1.45 -7.48 -4.88
N GLY A 131 -1.69 -6.44 -4.11
CA GLY A 131 -2.88 -5.62 -4.32
C GLY A 131 -2.76 -4.62 -5.46
N PRO A 132 -3.80 -3.79 -5.66
CA PRO A 132 -4.03 -3.06 -6.90
C PRO A 132 -3.00 -1.95 -7.21
N THR A 133 -2.37 -1.35 -6.19
CA THR A 133 -1.31 -0.34 -6.40
C THR A 133 0.07 -0.96 -6.59
N SER A 134 0.25 -2.25 -6.28
CA SER A 134 1.55 -2.91 -6.27
C SER A 134 2.27 -2.82 -7.63
N SER A 135 3.55 -2.43 -7.61
CA SER A 135 4.43 -2.47 -8.78
C SER A 135 4.67 -3.90 -9.27
N TYR A 136 4.65 -4.89 -8.34
CA TYR A 136 4.80 -6.30 -8.66
C TYR A 136 3.72 -6.83 -9.60
N ARG A 137 2.51 -6.25 -9.58
CA ARG A 137 1.40 -6.66 -10.46
C ARG A 137 1.75 -6.47 -11.95
N ALA A 138 2.44 -5.39 -12.31
CA ALA A 138 2.81 -5.12 -13.70
C ALA A 138 3.82 -6.16 -14.22
N VAL A 139 4.74 -6.57 -13.36
CA VAL A 139 5.75 -7.59 -13.64
C VAL A 139 5.12 -9.00 -13.72
N LEU A 140 4.20 -9.31 -12.80
CA LEU A 140 3.56 -10.62 -12.71
C LEU A 140 2.51 -10.86 -13.80
N ALA A 141 1.84 -9.81 -14.28
CA ALA A 141 0.95 -9.88 -15.43
C ALA A 141 1.69 -10.20 -16.74
N ASP A 142 2.99 -9.89 -16.83
CA ASP A 142 3.85 -10.34 -17.93
C ASP A 142 4.42 -11.74 -17.66
N SER A 143 4.61 -12.10 -16.39
CA SER A 143 5.16 -13.41 -15.97
C SER A 143 4.19 -14.59 -16.17
N SER A 144 2.88 -14.35 -16.37
CA SER A 144 1.96 -15.41 -16.82
C SER A 144 2.28 -15.94 -18.24
N ARG A 145 3.28 -15.36 -18.90
CA ARG A 145 3.84 -15.80 -20.20
C ARG A 145 5.13 -16.62 -20.05
N LEU A 146 5.74 -16.60 -18.87
CA LEU A 146 6.88 -17.46 -18.54
C LEU A 146 6.28 -18.76 -17.99
N GLU A 147 6.62 -19.89 -18.59
CA GLU A 147 6.36 -21.18 -17.97
C GLU A 147 6.89 -21.11 -16.53
N VAL A 148 6.03 -21.47 -15.57
CA VAL A 148 6.21 -21.36 -14.11
C VAL A 148 7.39 -22.20 -13.59
N SER A 149 8.26 -22.71 -14.47
CA SER A 149 9.35 -23.64 -14.17
C SER A 149 10.63 -22.98 -13.64
N ASN A 150 10.86 -21.68 -13.87
CA ASN A 150 12.10 -21.02 -13.42
C ASN A 150 11.87 -19.89 -12.40
N VAL A 151 11.94 -20.24 -11.11
CA VAL A 151 12.02 -19.32 -9.96
C VAL A 151 13.10 -18.23 -10.16
N GLU A 152 14.17 -18.56 -10.90
CA GLU A 152 15.25 -17.64 -11.27
C GLU A 152 14.82 -16.53 -12.25
N ALA A 153 13.90 -16.82 -13.17
CA ALA A 153 13.35 -15.79 -14.08
C ALA A 153 12.39 -14.85 -13.35
N ALA A 154 11.63 -15.36 -12.38
CA ALA A 154 10.81 -14.53 -11.49
C ALA A 154 11.68 -13.63 -10.59
N ARG A 155 12.87 -14.10 -10.18
CA ARG A 155 13.87 -13.30 -9.44
C ARG A 155 14.45 -12.14 -10.22
N ALA A 156 14.77 -12.34 -11.49
CA ALA A 156 15.35 -11.27 -12.32
C ALA A 156 14.42 -10.04 -12.41
N ASN A 157 13.11 -10.25 -12.28
CA ASN A 157 12.11 -9.17 -12.35
C ASN A 157 11.58 -8.73 -10.98
N SER A 158 12.04 -9.34 -9.89
CA SER A 158 11.60 -8.99 -8.53
C SER A 158 12.39 -7.81 -7.98
N LEU A 159 11.67 -6.87 -7.38
CA LEU A 159 12.28 -5.76 -6.63
C LEU A 159 12.77 -6.19 -5.24
N THR A 160 12.31 -7.34 -4.72
CA THR A 160 12.76 -7.85 -3.42
C THR A 160 14.07 -8.65 -3.52
N ARG A 161 14.95 -8.43 -2.55
CA ARG A 161 16.23 -9.11 -2.33
C ARG A 161 16.19 -10.08 -1.15
N ALA A 162 15.01 -10.59 -0.79
CA ALA A 162 14.85 -11.53 0.31
C ALA A 162 15.68 -12.82 0.09
N PRO A 163 16.23 -13.43 1.16
CA PRO A 163 16.89 -14.72 1.06
C PRO A 163 15.91 -15.83 0.65
N ILE A 164 16.41 -16.76 -0.16
CA ILE A 164 15.66 -17.91 -0.68
C ILE A 164 15.27 -18.85 0.47
N PRO A 165 14.04 -19.40 0.53
CA PRO A 165 13.69 -20.44 1.49
C PRO A 165 14.61 -21.64 1.38
N GLY A 166 15.11 -22.10 2.52
CA GLY A 166 16.05 -23.22 2.58
C GLY A 166 17.50 -22.88 2.21
N ALA A 167 17.80 -21.64 1.82
CA ALA A 167 19.17 -21.18 1.79
C ALA A 167 19.76 -21.27 3.20
N VAL A 168 20.99 -21.77 3.30
CA VAL A 168 21.74 -21.74 4.56
C VAL A 168 21.76 -20.28 5.02
N PRO A 169 21.28 -19.97 6.24
CA PRO A 169 21.34 -18.62 6.77
C PRO A 169 22.78 -18.12 6.66
N LYS A 170 22.99 -17.04 5.89
CA LYS A 170 24.30 -16.38 5.83
C LYS A 170 24.63 -15.69 7.15
N ASP A 171 23.61 -15.37 7.94
CA ASP A 171 23.77 -14.78 9.25
C ASP A 171 24.17 -15.85 10.28
N PRO A 172 25.16 -15.57 11.15
CA PRO A 172 25.51 -16.44 12.27
C PRO A 172 24.32 -16.61 13.24
N ALA A 173 24.29 -17.73 13.97
CA ALA A 173 23.23 -18.03 14.95
C ALA A 173 23.06 -16.93 16.02
N LEU A 174 24.14 -16.21 16.32
CA LEU A 174 24.13 -14.97 17.09
C LEU A 174 24.74 -13.86 16.26
N PRO A 175 24.16 -12.64 16.25
CA PRO A 175 24.72 -11.54 15.48
C PRO A 175 26.12 -11.17 15.99
N ARG A 176 27.00 -10.77 15.08
CA ARG A 176 28.30 -10.20 15.43
C ARG A 176 28.07 -8.91 16.23
N ARG A 177 28.79 -8.77 17.36
CA ARG A 177 28.77 -7.54 18.15
C ARG A 177 29.26 -6.36 17.29
N PRO A 178 28.55 -5.22 17.26
CA PRO A 178 29.01 -4.03 16.57
C PRO A 178 30.39 -3.58 17.05
N PRO A 179 31.23 -3.06 16.15
CA PRO A 179 32.54 -2.53 16.53
C PRO A 179 32.40 -1.32 17.45
N GLU A 180 33.40 -1.09 18.29
CA GLU A 180 33.52 0.15 19.04
C GLU A 180 33.91 1.27 18.07
N LEU A 181 33.03 2.26 17.91
CA LEU A 181 33.25 3.38 17.02
C LEU A 181 33.91 4.54 17.76
N SER A 182 34.81 5.26 17.07
CA SER A 182 35.24 6.57 17.55
C SER A 182 34.03 7.51 17.65
N LEU A 183 34.09 8.47 18.58
CA LEU A 183 33.02 9.44 18.76
C LEU A 183 32.74 10.24 17.47
N GLU A 184 33.79 10.62 16.75
CA GLU A 184 33.72 11.34 15.48
C GLU A 184 32.99 10.53 14.41
N PHE A 185 33.36 9.26 14.26
CA PHE A 185 32.74 8.39 13.25
C PHE A 185 31.29 8.05 13.61
N ARG A 186 30.99 7.83 14.88
CA ARG A 186 29.60 7.66 15.37
C ARG A 186 28.75 8.89 15.03
N ASN A 187 29.28 10.09 15.28
CA ASN A 187 28.57 11.33 14.98
C ASN A 187 28.41 11.56 13.48
N LEU A 188 29.39 11.14 12.65
CA LEU A 188 29.26 11.14 11.19
C LEU A 188 28.08 10.27 10.75
N LEU A 189 27.99 9.03 11.24
CA LEU A 189 26.87 8.12 10.92
C LEU A 189 25.52 8.73 11.32
N LEU A 190 25.41 9.25 12.53
CA LEU A 190 24.17 9.88 13.01
C LEU A 190 23.80 11.09 12.16
N ARG A 191 24.75 11.98 11.85
CA ARG A 191 24.53 13.14 10.97
C ARG A 191 23.97 12.72 9.61
N LEU A 192 24.59 11.73 8.96
CA LEU A 192 24.13 11.21 7.67
C LEU A 192 22.72 10.61 7.76
N ALA A 193 22.41 9.89 8.84
CA ALA A 193 21.07 9.35 9.07
C ALA A 193 20.03 10.48 9.21
N PHE A 194 20.32 11.48 10.06
CA PHE A 194 19.44 12.63 10.28
C PHE A 194 19.22 13.45 9.02
N GLU A 195 20.26 13.67 8.23
CA GLU A 195 20.21 14.47 7.02
C GLU A 195 19.37 13.81 5.91
N TYR A 196 19.65 12.54 5.60
CA TYR A 196 19.13 11.90 4.38
C TYR A 196 17.98 10.91 4.58
N THR A 197 17.68 10.48 5.81
CA THR A 197 16.58 9.54 6.08
C THR A 197 15.60 10.05 7.13
N LEU A 198 16.10 10.45 8.31
CA LEU A 198 15.21 10.76 9.44
C LEU A 198 14.44 12.07 9.25
N SER A 199 15.02 13.01 8.50
CA SER A 199 14.38 14.29 8.14
C SER A 199 13.16 14.12 7.22
N GLN A 200 13.11 13.07 6.39
CA GLN A 200 12.08 12.90 5.36
C GLN A 200 10.66 12.93 5.94
N PHE A 201 10.48 12.35 7.13
CA PHE A 201 9.19 12.23 7.82
C PHE A 201 9.26 12.48 9.32
N GLY A 202 10.22 13.30 9.77
CA GLY A 202 10.37 13.58 11.20
C GLY A 202 10.51 12.31 12.04
N LEU A 203 11.17 11.27 11.51
CA LEU A 203 11.21 9.93 12.11
C LEU A 203 11.76 9.97 13.54
N VAL A 204 12.75 10.82 13.76
CA VAL A 204 13.40 11.03 15.06
C VAL A 204 13.61 12.52 15.26
N HIS A 205 13.18 13.04 16.41
CA HIS A 205 13.46 14.41 16.79
C HIS A 205 14.91 14.53 17.28
N GLU A 206 15.78 15.14 16.46
CA GLU A 206 17.23 15.18 16.65
C GLU A 206 17.68 15.68 18.03
N ARG A 207 17.18 16.85 18.46
CA ARG A 207 17.57 17.42 19.77
C ARG A 207 17.17 16.55 20.96
N ARG A 208 15.94 16.01 20.95
CA ARG A 208 15.44 15.12 22.02
C ARG A 208 16.25 13.82 22.07
N PHE A 209 16.56 13.26 20.90
CA PHE A 209 17.40 12.07 20.79
C PHE A 209 18.79 12.28 21.38
N TYR A 210 19.50 13.34 20.98
CA TYR A 210 20.85 13.60 21.51
C TYR A 210 20.86 13.93 23.00
N ARG A 211 19.86 14.68 23.49
CA ARG A 211 19.71 14.95 24.92
C ARG A 211 19.59 13.65 25.71
N ASP A 212 18.69 12.76 25.29
CA ASP A 212 18.41 11.53 26.02
C ASP A 212 19.56 10.51 25.87
N LEU A 213 20.21 10.44 24.70
CA LEU A 213 21.45 9.67 24.48
C LEU A 213 22.56 10.11 25.45
N ASN A 214 22.75 11.42 25.63
CA ASN A 214 23.82 11.94 26.49
C ASN A 214 23.48 11.77 27.98
N ALA A 215 22.20 11.92 28.35
CA ALA A 215 21.75 11.80 29.74
C ALA A 215 21.62 10.35 30.20
N SER A 216 21.31 9.42 29.31
CA SER A 216 21.00 8.02 29.65
C SER A 216 21.46 7.04 28.54
N PRO A 217 22.77 6.94 28.26
CA PRO A 217 23.31 6.19 27.12
C PRO A 217 23.07 4.67 27.16
N TYR A 218 22.72 4.12 28.32
CA TYR A 218 22.46 2.68 28.49
C TYR A 218 21.00 2.36 28.81
N HIS A 219 20.18 3.39 29.03
CA HIS A 219 18.79 3.23 29.46
C HIS A 219 17.85 3.84 28.42
N ARG A 220 16.74 3.15 28.20
CA ARG A 220 15.70 3.63 27.30
C ARG A 220 14.95 4.80 27.92
N THR A 221 14.54 5.71 27.06
CA THR A 221 13.67 6.86 27.30
C THR A 221 12.67 6.96 26.15
N PRO A 222 11.66 7.85 26.22
CA PRO A 222 10.73 8.03 25.10
C PRO A 222 11.38 8.45 23.78
N ASN A 223 12.56 9.09 23.79
CA ASN A 223 13.22 9.57 22.55
C ASN A 223 14.52 8.81 22.20
N TYR A 224 14.95 7.86 23.03
CA TYR A 224 16.21 7.15 22.86
C TYR A 224 16.16 5.73 23.41
N SER A 225 16.74 4.78 22.69
CA SER A 225 17.08 3.46 23.23
C SER A 225 18.34 2.90 22.55
N PRO A 226 19.06 1.93 23.17
CA PRO A 226 20.15 1.22 22.49
C PRO A 226 19.72 0.53 21.20
N PHE A 227 18.48 0.04 21.14
CA PHE A 227 17.89 -0.50 19.92
C PHE A 227 17.77 0.58 18.84
N LEU A 228 17.18 1.75 19.16
CA LEU A 228 17.08 2.88 18.24
C LEU A 228 18.45 3.35 17.75
N LEU A 229 19.43 3.47 18.65
CA LEU A 229 20.79 3.89 18.29
C LEU A 229 21.40 3.00 17.22
N ASN A 230 21.33 1.68 17.39
CA ASN A 230 21.89 0.74 16.42
C ASN A 230 21.18 0.83 15.06
N VAL A 231 19.86 1.02 15.04
CA VAL A 231 19.12 1.25 13.78
C VAL A 231 19.62 2.51 13.08
N LEU A 232 19.82 3.61 13.82
CA LEU A 232 20.30 4.88 13.28
C LEU A 232 21.72 4.79 12.73
N LEU A 233 22.62 4.08 13.42
CA LEU A 233 23.98 3.82 12.93
C LEU A 233 23.97 2.97 11.65
N GLY A 234 23.09 1.96 11.59
CA GLY A 234 22.84 1.16 10.40
C GLY A 234 22.38 2.00 9.21
N ILE A 235 21.40 2.89 9.41
CA ILE A 235 20.91 3.83 8.39
C ILE A 235 22.04 4.75 7.91
N GLY A 236 22.75 5.39 8.84
CA GLY A 236 23.85 6.32 8.52
C GLY A 236 24.95 5.67 7.69
N SER A 237 25.26 4.40 7.98
CA SER A 237 26.28 3.63 7.28
C SER A 237 25.97 3.50 5.78
N ARG A 238 24.68 3.54 5.37
CA ARG A 238 24.29 3.45 3.95
C ARG A 238 24.77 4.64 3.13
N PHE A 239 24.91 5.80 3.75
CA PHE A 239 25.27 7.05 3.08
C PHE A 239 26.77 7.34 3.07
N ILE A 240 27.56 6.56 3.81
CA ILE A 240 29.03 6.61 3.71
C ILE A 240 29.45 6.52 2.25
N ASN A 241 30.41 7.37 1.88
CA ASN A 241 31.11 7.31 0.63
C ASN A 241 32.46 6.59 0.79
N PRO A 242 32.58 5.32 0.40
CA PRO A 242 33.85 4.58 0.56
C PRO A 242 35.03 5.18 -0.22
N ALA A 243 34.78 6.10 -1.16
CA ALA A 243 35.82 6.78 -1.92
C ALA A 243 36.35 8.06 -1.23
N ILE A 244 35.67 8.56 -0.19
CA ILE A 244 36.00 9.83 0.49
C ILE A 244 36.15 9.61 2.00
N ASP A 245 35.20 8.89 2.58
CA ASP A 245 35.16 8.62 4.01
C ASP A 245 35.98 7.37 4.33
N ASP A 246 36.79 7.45 5.39
CA ASP A 246 37.41 6.25 5.96
C ASP A 246 36.30 5.35 6.51
N CYS A 247 36.11 4.20 5.86
CA CYS A 247 35.00 3.29 6.14
C CYS A 247 35.60 2.01 6.76
N PRO A 248 35.53 1.84 8.10
CA PRO A 248 36.03 0.63 8.74
C PRO A 248 35.29 -0.59 8.19
N ALA A 249 36.02 -1.59 7.69
CA ALA A 249 35.42 -2.79 7.11
C ALA A 249 34.53 -3.55 8.13
N ASP A 250 34.78 -3.33 9.42
CA ASP A 250 34.02 -3.89 10.53
C ASP A 250 32.59 -3.38 10.64
N ILE A 251 32.18 -2.35 9.90
CA ILE A 251 30.76 -1.94 9.86
C ILE A 251 29.93 -2.77 8.86
N CYS A 252 30.58 -3.59 8.03
CA CYS A 252 29.93 -4.50 7.09
C CYS A 252 29.62 -5.85 7.75
N SER A 253 28.46 -6.46 7.50
CA SER A 253 28.23 -7.84 7.97
C SER A 253 29.09 -8.85 7.19
N ASP A 254 29.34 -8.57 5.92
CA ASP A 254 30.33 -9.25 5.09
C ASP A 254 31.47 -8.27 4.78
N ILE A 255 32.65 -8.50 5.35
CA ILE A 255 33.84 -7.65 5.22
C ILE A 255 34.26 -7.49 3.74
N THR A 256 33.88 -8.44 2.88
CA THR A 256 34.19 -8.42 1.45
C THR A 256 33.17 -7.67 0.60
N ASP A 257 31.98 -7.37 1.14
CA ASP A 257 30.90 -6.68 0.43
C ASP A 257 30.50 -5.36 1.11
N VAL A 258 30.97 -4.25 0.53
CA VAL A 258 30.65 -2.89 0.96
C VAL A 258 29.15 -2.54 0.91
N ASN A 259 28.34 -3.33 0.19
CA ASN A 259 26.89 -3.19 0.16
C ASN A 259 26.22 -3.71 1.43
N THR A 260 26.95 -4.38 2.33
CA THR A 260 26.49 -4.84 3.65
C THR A 260 26.88 -3.88 4.79
N ARG A 261 27.42 -2.69 4.48
CA ARG A 261 27.70 -1.68 5.49
C ARG A 261 26.42 -1.29 6.25
N GLY A 262 26.53 -1.26 7.57
CA GLY A 262 25.42 -0.98 8.48
C GLY A 262 24.68 -2.23 8.97
N ASP A 263 24.78 -3.35 8.25
CA ASP A 263 24.07 -4.59 8.56
C ASP A 263 24.46 -5.14 9.94
N VAL A 264 25.71 -4.95 10.37
CA VAL A 264 26.16 -5.37 11.70
C VAL A 264 25.35 -4.72 12.81
N PHE A 265 25.04 -3.42 12.67
CA PHE A 265 24.21 -2.70 13.64
C PHE A 265 22.75 -3.14 13.56
N ILE A 266 22.24 -3.42 12.35
CA ILE A 266 20.85 -3.84 12.14
C ILE A 266 20.60 -5.24 12.68
N ASN A 267 21.53 -6.17 12.46
CA ASN A 267 21.48 -7.52 13.00
C ASN A 267 21.55 -7.49 14.54
N TRP A 268 22.40 -6.62 15.11
CA TRP A 268 22.44 -6.41 16.55
C TRP A 268 21.16 -5.77 17.09
N ALA A 269 20.62 -4.76 16.40
CA ALA A 269 19.37 -4.11 16.75
C ALA A 269 18.22 -5.12 16.82
N ARG A 270 18.12 -6.03 15.85
CA ARG A 270 17.12 -7.11 15.83
C ARG A 270 17.26 -8.07 17.01
N TYR A 271 18.47 -8.32 17.50
CA TYR A 271 18.69 -9.12 18.70
C TYR A 271 18.28 -8.39 19.99
N LEU A 272 18.37 -7.06 20.03
CA LEU A 272 17.91 -6.26 21.17
C LEU A 272 16.38 -6.16 21.30
N ILE A 273 15.63 -6.53 20.25
CA ILE A 273 14.17 -6.38 20.20
C ILE A 273 13.46 -7.12 21.35
N ASP A 274 13.91 -8.33 21.71
CA ASP A 274 13.26 -9.09 22.79
C ASP A 274 13.28 -8.36 24.14
N GLN A 275 14.27 -7.48 24.36
CA GLN A 275 14.33 -6.65 25.58
C GLN A 275 13.30 -5.52 25.55
N GLU A 276 12.91 -5.06 24.37
CA GLU A 276 11.92 -3.98 24.20
C GLU A 276 10.50 -4.47 24.52
N TRP A 277 10.19 -5.75 24.29
CA TRP A 277 8.84 -6.35 24.40
C TRP A 277 8.21 -6.33 25.78
N TYR A 278 9.01 -6.43 26.84
CA TYR A 278 8.46 -6.43 28.19
C TYR A 278 7.85 -5.07 28.57
N HIS A 279 8.37 -3.99 28.01
CA HIS A 279 8.01 -2.63 28.40
C HIS A 279 8.15 -1.66 27.21
N PRO A 280 7.39 -1.79 26.11
CA PRO A 280 7.58 -0.92 24.95
C PRO A 280 7.37 0.57 25.31
N ASP A 281 8.06 1.46 24.60
CA ASP A 281 7.96 2.93 24.76
C ASP A 281 7.91 3.61 23.36
N LEU A 282 7.76 4.95 23.31
CA LEU A 282 7.75 5.72 22.06
C LEU A 282 9.02 5.47 21.22
N SER A 283 10.18 5.31 21.87
CA SER A 283 11.42 4.96 21.19
C SER A 283 11.36 3.59 20.49
N THR A 284 10.58 2.65 21.02
CA THR A 284 10.38 1.32 20.42
C THR A 284 9.59 1.44 19.12
N VAL A 285 8.50 2.23 19.12
CA VAL A 285 7.70 2.53 17.92
C VAL A 285 8.59 3.19 16.85
N THR A 286 9.35 4.21 17.25
CA THR A 286 10.27 4.92 16.36
C THR A 286 11.36 4.01 15.81
N ALA A 287 11.97 3.16 16.65
CA ALA A 287 13.03 2.24 16.23
C ALA A 287 12.52 1.18 15.24
N LEU A 288 11.34 0.59 15.49
CA LEU A 288 10.70 -0.35 14.56
C LEU A 288 10.35 0.31 13.23
N THR A 289 9.86 1.56 13.25
CA THR A 289 9.58 2.34 12.03
C THR A 289 10.86 2.58 11.22
N CYS A 290 11.94 3.02 11.87
CA CYS A 290 13.23 3.21 11.23
C CYS A 290 13.82 1.88 10.71
N LEU A 291 13.67 0.79 11.45
CA LEU A 291 14.12 -0.55 11.04
C LEU A 291 13.35 -1.03 9.81
N SER A 292 12.03 -0.86 9.79
CA SER A 292 11.18 -1.15 8.63
C SER A 292 11.68 -0.41 7.39
N LEU A 293 11.94 0.90 7.52
CA LEU A 293 12.43 1.72 6.42
C LEU A 293 13.83 1.30 5.92
N TYR A 294 14.73 0.93 6.84
CA TYR A 294 16.03 0.38 6.48
C TYR A 294 15.88 -0.89 5.63
N LEU A 295 15.02 -1.81 6.07
CA LEU A 295 14.78 -3.08 5.38
C LEU A 295 14.11 -2.89 4.02
N ALA A 296 13.20 -1.92 3.89
CA ALA A 296 12.68 -1.51 2.58
C ALA A 296 13.80 -1.07 1.63
N GLY A 297 14.72 -0.22 2.09
CA GLY A 297 15.89 0.21 1.29
C GLY A 297 16.81 -0.94 0.86
N ARG A 298 16.79 -2.06 1.60
CA ARG A 298 17.52 -3.28 1.26
C ARG A 298 16.77 -4.20 0.30
N GLY A 299 15.52 -3.86 -0.04
CA GLY A 299 14.61 -4.72 -0.80
C GLY A 299 14.08 -5.90 0.02
N LEU A 300 14.12 -5.83 1.36
CA LEU A 300 13.62 -6.88 2.25
C LEU A 300 12.17 -6.60 2.64
N ASP A 301 11.27 -6.64 1.67
CA ASP A 301 9.87 -6.21 1.80
C ASP A 301 9.08 -7.00 2.86
N GLY A 302 9.31 -8.31 2.97
CA GLY A 302 8.65 -9.15 4.00
C GLY A 302 8.99 -8.70 5.42
N PRO A 303 10.28 -8.72 5.83
CA PRO A 303 10.70 -8.17 7.12
C PRO A 303 10.28 -6.70 7.33
N CYS A 304 10.42 -5.85 6.30
CA CYS A 304 9.96 -4.47 6.33
C CYS A 304 8.49 -4.37 6.75
N TRP A 305 7.59 -5.10 6.08
CA TRP A 305 6.17 -5.12 6.37
C TRP A 305 5.86 -5.62 7.79
N MET A 306 6.60 -6.64 8.26
CA MET A 306 6.42 -7.20 9.60
C MET A 306 6.80 -6.22 10.72
N TYR A 307 7.98 -5.61 10.65
CA TYR A 307 8.39 -4.64 11.67
C TYR A 307 7.57 -3.34 11.60
N GLY A 308 7.17 -2.91 10.40
CA GLY A 308 6.23 -1.79 10.23
C GLY A 308 4.87 -2.07 10.89
N GLY A 309 4.33 -3.27 10.69
CA GLY A 309 3.10 -3.71 11.36
C GLY A 309 3.22 -3.75 12.88
N GLN A 310 4.36 -4.18 13.43
CA GLN A 310 4.62 -4.12 14.87
C GLN A 310 4.63 -2.68 15.40
N ALA A 311 5.28 -1.75 14.69
CA ALA A 311 5.26 -0.33 15.05
C ALA A 311 3.83 0.23 15.07
N MET A 312 3.02 -0.13 14.08
CA MET A 312 1.62 0.33 14.00
C MET A 312 0.72 -0.29 15.07
N ARG A 313 0.96 -1.55 15.47
CA ARG A 313 0.25 -2.16 16.60
C ARG A 313 0.57 -1.48 17.92
N LEU A 314 1.83 -1.11 18.17
CA LEU A 314 2.21 -0.30 19.34
C LEU A 314 1.64 1.12 19.28
N THR A 315 1.54 1.70 18.08
CA THR A 315 0.91 3.02 17.87
C THR A 315 -0.57 3.01 18.26
N GLU A 316 -1.27 1.91 17.96
CA GLU A 316 -2.66 1.68 18.36
C GLU A 316 -2.78 1.42 19.86
N ASP A 317 -1.94 0.54 20.42
CA ASP A 317 -1.88 0.22 21.86
C ASP A 317 -1.69 1.49 22.71
N PHE A 318 -0.77 2.36 22.29
CA PHE A 318 -0.53 3.63 22.99
C PHE A 318 -1.57 4.70 22.69
N GLY A 319 -2.51 4.47 21.77
CA GLY A 319 -3.52 5.44 21.37
C GLY A 319 -2.92 6.69 20.72
N LEU A 320 -1.80 6.59 20.00
CA LEU A 320 -1.11 7.78 19.44
C LEU A 320 -1.89 8.44 18.29
N HIS A 321 -2.83 7.70 17.70
CA HIS A 321 -3.70 8.15 16.61
C HIS A 321 -4.89 8.99 17.10
N LEU A 322 -5.18 8.97 18.40
CA LEU A 322 -6.29 9.67 19.02
C LEU A 322 -5.83 11.05 19.50
N GLY A 323 -6.69 12.05 19.32
CA GLY A 323 -6.49 13.35 19.95
C GLY A 323 -6.62 13.23 21.47
N LEU A 324 -5.75 13.91 22.21
CA LEU A 324 -5.78 13.87 23.69
C LEU A 324 -7.13 14.31 24.29
N HIS A 325 -7.90 15.12 23.55
CA HIS A 325 -9.24 15.54 23.96
C HIS A 325 -10.24 14.38 24.12
N ARG A 326 -9.96 13.20 23.55
CA ARG A 326 -10.79 11.99 23.68
C ARG A 326 -10.32 11.04 24.77
N LEU A 327 -9.14 11.28 25.35
CA LEU A 327 -8.52 10.38 26.32
C LEU A 327 -8.85 10.84 27.74
N ALA A 328 -9.52 10.00 28.51
CA ALA A 328 -9.73 10.23 29.93
C ALA A 328 -8.37 10.15 30.65
N MET A 329 -7.85 11.32 31.04
CA MET A 329 -6.64 11.40 31.85
C MET A 329 -7.00 11.32 33.32
N GLY A 330 -6.17 10.62 34.11
CA GLY A 330 -6.26 10.66 35.57
C GLY A 330 -5.98 12.07 36.11
N SER A 331 -5.81 12.20 37.43
CA SER A 331 -5.59 13.51 38.09
C SER A 331 -4.26 14.21 37.74
N GLY A 332 -3.41 13.62 36.89
CA GLY A 332 -2.16 14.21 36.40
C GLY A 332 -2.27 14.64 34.94
N GLY A 333 -1.93 15.89 34.64
CA GLY A 333 -1.77 16.37 33.28
C GLY A 333 -0.56 15.73 32.57
N ILE A 334 -0.56 15.77 31.24
CA ILE A 334 0.59 15.33 30.42
C ILE A 334 1.51 16.53 30.18
N ARG A 335 2.83 16.33 30.29
CA ARG A 335 3.82 17.34 29.90
C ARG A 335 3.72 17.65 28.40
N ASP A 336 3.76 18.93 28.02
CA ASP A 336 3.68 19.38 26.60
C ASP A 336 4.70 18.71 25.67
N GLU A 337 5.88 18.43 26.19
CA GLU A 337 6.92 17.72 25.46
C GLU A 337 6.50 16.30 25.08
N LEU A 338 5.86 15.58 26.01
CA LEU A 338 5.36 14.23 25.76
C LEU A 338 4.16 14.26 24.81
N VAL A 339 3.31 15.29 24.88
CA VAL A 339 2.24 15.52 23.90
C VAL A 339 2.82 15.64 22.49
N SER A 340 3.87 16.45 22.34
CA SER A 340 4.55 16.63 21.05
C SER A 340 5.22 15.34 20.59
N ALA A 341 5.95 14.63 21.46
CA ALA A 341 6.59 13.36 21.12
C ALA A 341 5.58 12.31 20.65
N ARG A 342 4.42 12.17 21.32
CA ARG A 342 3.35 11.24 20.91
C ARG A 342 2.83 11.54 19.50
N ARG A 343 2.59 12.80 19.19
CA ARG A 343 2.13 13.26 17.87
C ARG A 343 3.19 13.02 16.80
N ASP A 344 4.43 13.40 17.07
CA ASP A 344 5.53 13.29 16.11
C ASP A 344 5.81 11.79 15.80
N THR A 345 5.84 10.93 16.82
CA THR A 345 5.97 9.46 16.66
C THR A 345 4.82 8.86 15.88
N PHE A 346 3.57 9.30 16.12
CA PHE A 346 2.42 8.84 15.34
C PHE A 346 2.57 9.16 13.86
N PHE A 347 2.84 10.43 13.51
CA PHE A 347 2.93 10.84 12.11
C PHE A 347 4.13 10.23 11.40
N ALA A 348 5.26 10.04 12.11
CA ALA A 348 6.39 9.29 11.60
C ALA A 348 6.00 7.85 11.19
N ALA A 349 5.38 7.09 12.10
CA ALA A 349 4.96 5.71 11.85
C ALA A 349 3.87 5.61 10.77
N PHE A 350 2.84 6.44 10.88
CA PHE A 350 1.71 6.46 9.94
C PHE A 350 2.12 6.84 8.52
N GLN A 351 3.02 7.82 8.37
CA GLN A 351 3.55 8.20 7.06
C GLN A 351 4.28 7.05 6.39
N THR A 352 5.14 6.36 7.13
CA THR A 352 5.86 5.19 6.62
C THR A 352 4.89 4.05 6.27
N ASP A 353 3.89 3.75 7.12
CA ASP A 353 2.89 2.71 6.86
C ASP A 353 2.10 2.95 5.57
N VAL A 354 1.60 4.16 5.36
CA VAL A 354 0.79 4.48 4.16
C VAL A 354 1.64 4.39 2.89
N ILE A 355 2.88 4.86 2.91
CA ILE A 355 3.77 4.82 1.74
C ILE A 355 4.17 3.39 1.40
N LEU A 356 4.56 2.60 2.41
CA LEU A 356 4.87 1.19 2.22
C LEU A 356 3.65 0.43 1.71
N SER A 357 2.46 0.71 2.25
CA SER A 357 1.20 0.11 1.80
C SER A 357 0.90 0.46 0.35
N MET A 358 1.09 1.72 -0.05
CA MET A 358 0.96 2.15 -1.45
C MET A 358 1.93 1.40 -2.36
N TYR A 359 3.21 1.29 -1.98
CA TYR A 359 4.27 0.64 -2.73
C TYR A 359 4.03 -0.87 -2.89
N ILE A 360 3.82 -1.58 -1.78
CA ILE A 360 3.61 -3.05 -1.77
C ILE A 360 2.23 -3.40 -2.34
N GLY A 361 1.27 -2.49 -2.23
CA GLY A 361 -0.12 -2.68 -2.64
C GLY A 361 -0.98 -3.35 -1.59
N LEU A 362 -0.70 -3.11 -0.31
CA LEU A 362 -1.51 -3.63 0.79
C LEU A 362 -2.40 -2.53 1.39
N THR A 363 -3.35 -2.93 2.22
CA THR A 363 -4.11 -1.97 3.02
C THR A 363 -3.25 -1.57 4.22
N GLY A 364 -3.16 -0.27 4.49
CA GLY A 364 -2.45 0.24 5.67
C GLY A 364 -3.02 -0.32 6.96
N ASN A 365 -2.18 -0.36 7.99
CA ASN A 365 -2.57 -0.88 9.30
C ASN A 365 -3.62 0.00 10.00
N MET A 366 -3.65 1.28 9.64
CA MET A 366 -4.60 2.26 10.14
C MET A 366 -5.17 3.10 8.99
N THR A 367 -6.48 3.31 9.00
CA THR A 367 -7.17 4.08 7.96
C THR A 367 -7.37 5.53 8.41
N TYR A 368 -7.47 6.45 7.44
CA TYR A 368 -7.59 7.89 7.76
C TYR A 368 -8.80 8.23 8.64
N ASP A 369 -9.88 7.44 8.61
CA ASP A 369 -11.13 7.71 9.31
C ASP A 369 -11.05 7.52 10.83
N VAL A 370 -10.04 6.78 11.32
CA VAL A 370 -9.81 6.60 12.76
C VAL A 370 -8.75 7.56 13.30
N VAL A 371 -8.11 8.36 12.43
CA VAL A 371 -7.05 9.31 12.83
C VAL A 371 -7.68 10.62 13.28
N ASP A 372 -7.38 11.01 14.52
CA ASP A 372 -7.86 12.24 15.16
C ASP A 372 -6.71 13.09 15.72
N GLN A 373 -5.46 12.68 15.47
CA GLN A 373 -4.26 13.42 15.83
C GLN A 373 -4.02 14.58 14.83
N PRO A 374 -3.86 15.84 15.27
CA PRO A 374 -3.55 16.96 14.38
C PRO A 374 -2.14 16.85 13.82
N CYS A 375 -1.94 17.31 12.58
CA CYS A 375 -0.61 17.36 11.96
C CYS A 375 0.40 18.09 12.88
N PRO A 376 1.67 17.67 12.88
CA PRO A 376 2.72 18.33 13.65
C PRO A 376 2.81 19.81 13.27
N PRO A 377 2.84 20.76 14.22
CA PRO A 377 3.03 22.16 13.93
C PRO A 377 4.43 22.39 13.34
N ILE A 378 4.60 23.52 12.67
CA ILE A 378 5.91 23.94 12.20
C ILE A 378 6.69 24.46 13.42
N ASP A 379 7.73 23.73 13.81
CA ASP A 379 8.68 24.13 14.84
C ASP A 379 9.69 25.11 14.23
N HIS A 380 9.49 26.39 14.52
CA HIS A 380 10.36 27.46 14.06
C HIS A 380 11.78 27.35 14.63
N GLU A 381 12.01 26.67 15.75
CA GLU A 381 13.34 26.54 16.32
C GLU A 381 14.27 25.64 15.50
N ILE A 382 13.71 24.67 14.76
CA ILE A 382 14.44 23.77 13.85
C ILE A 382 14.25 24.14 12.37
N GLU A 383 13.45 25.18 12.08
CA GLU A 383 13.22 25.72 10.74
C GLU A 383 14.41 26.53 10.20
N PHE A 384 15.30 27.00 11.09
CA PHE A 384 16.50 27.81 10.76
C PHE A 384 17.68 27.03 10.20
N ASP A 385 17.58 25.71 10.04
CA ASP A 385 18.62 24.89 9.41
C ASP A 385 18.64 25.09 7.87
N VAL A 386 18.56 26.32 7.36
CA VAL A 386 18.63 26.61 5.91
C VAL A 386 19.89 25.94 5.35
N PRO A 387 19.77 25.00 4.38
CA PRO A 387 18.65 24.83 3.43
C PRO A 387 17.60 23.75 3.77
N MET A 388 17.70 23.07 4.91
CA MET A 388 16.81 22.01 5.39
C MET A 388 15.60 22.55 6.16
N TYR A 389 14.49 22.73 5.45
CA TYR A 389 13.17 23.03 6.02
C TYR A 389 12.53 21.80 6.69
N ARG A 390 13.21 21.20 7.69
CA ARG A 390 12.83 19.90 8.30
C ARG A 390 11.38 19.92 8.82
N SER A 391 11.03 20.91 9.65
CA SER A 391 9.71 20.93 10.27
C SER A 391 8.61 21.26 9.27
N SER A 392 8.83 22.24 8.39
CA SER A 392 7.90 22.52 7.30
C SER A 392 7.70 21.35 6.36
N ALA A 393 8.76 20.61 6.00
CA ALA A 393 8.65 19.42 5.17
C ALA A 393 7.85 18.33 5.88
N PHE A 394 8.11 18.08 7.16
CA PHE A 394 7.37 17.10 7.96
C PHE A 394 5.87 17.47 8.05
N HIS A 395 5.56 18.71 8.43
CA HIS A 395 4.19 19.22 8.50
C HIS A 395 3.41 19.02 7.19
N ASN A 396 4.03 19.41 6.07
CA ASN A 396 3.38 19.31 4.76
C ASN A 396 3.29 17.86 4.27
N ALA A 397 4.28 17.01 4.58
CA ALA A 397 4.22 15.58 4.33
C ALA A 397 3.09 14.91 5.12
N SER A 398 2.87 15.30 6.38
CA SER A 398 1.75 14.80 7.21
C SER A 398 0.39 15.14 6.59
N LYS A 399 0.22 16.36 6.05
CA LYS A 399 -1.00 16.73 5.32
C LYS A 399 -1.18 15.88 4.06
N LEU A 400 -0.11 15.72 3.29
CA LEU A 400 -0.13 14.96 2.05
C LEU A 400 -0.46 13.48 2.29
N ILE A 401 0.05 12.89 3.38
CA ILE A 401 -0.23 11.47 3.67
C ILE A 401 -1.68 11.22 4.07
N LEU A 402 -2.35 12.17 4.71
CA LEU A 402 -3.77 12.02 5.03
C LEU A 402 -4.60 11.93 3.74
N ILE A 403 -4.25 12.73 2.72
CA ILE A 403 -4.86 12.64 1.38
C ILE A 403 -4.56 11.28 0.75
N ALA A 404 -3.31 10.80 0.86
CA ALA A 404 -2.91 9.49 0.34
C ALA A 404 -3.64 8.32 1.02
N SER A 405 -3.82 8.36 2.34
CA SER A 405 -4.57 7.35 3.11
C SER A 405 -6.07 7.36 2.74
N LYS A 406 -6.65 8.55 2.56
CA LYS A 406 -8.03 8.70 2.04
C LYS A 406 -8.16 8.14 0.62
N MET A 407 -7.17 8.36 -0.24
CA MET A 407 -7.11 7.75 -1.57
C MET A 407 -7.07 6.22 -1.49
N MET A 408 -6.20 5.65 -0.66
CA MET A 408 -6.08 4.19 -0.52
C MET A 408 -7.41 3.55 -0.07
N THR A 409 -8.12 4.19 0.85
CA THR A 409 -9.40 3.69 1.37
C THR A 409 -10.61 3.98 0.46
N SER A 410 -10.54 4.97 -0.42
CA SER A 410 -11.67 5.34 -1.31
C SER A 410 -11.54 4.72 -2.71
N VAL A 411 -10.33 4.71 -3.27
CA VAL A 411 -10.06 4.26 -4.64
C VAL A 411 -9.58 2.81 -4.66
N TYR A 412 -8.76 2.40 -3.68
CA TYR A 412 -8.08 1.11 -3.67
C TYR A 412 -8.54 0.15 -2.57
N ALA A 413 -9.62 0.48 -1.87
CA ALA A 413 -10.15 -0.39 -0.82
C ALA A 413 -10.46 -1.79 -1.37
N LEU A 414 -10.03 -2.80 -0.62
CA LEU A 414 -10.26 -4.22 -0.89
C LEU A 414 -11.64 -4.69 -0.37
N LYS A 415 -12.53 -3.76 0.00
CA LYS A 415 -13.89 -4.12 0.43
C LYS A 415 -14.67 -4.75 -0.74
N PRO A 416 -15.45 -5.81 -0.49
CA PRO A 416 -16.22 -6.46 -1.54
C PRO A 416 -17.28 -5.52 -2.12
N ASN A 417 -17.61 -5.70 -3.39
CA ASN A 417 -18.73 -5.05 -4.08
C ASN A 417 -18.67 -3.51 -4.19
N ILE A 418 -17.48 -2.89 -4.15
CA ILE A 418 -17.36 -1.46 -4.49
C ILE A 418 -17.44 -1.31 -6.02
N ALA A 419 -18.48 -0.62 -6.49
CA ALA A 419 -18.66 -0.33 -7.92
C ALA A 419 -17.54 0.59 -8.45
N LEU A 420 -17.12 0.36 -9.71
CA LEU A 420 -16.13 1.18 -10.41
C LEU A 420 -16.53 2.68 -10.42
N ALA A 421 -17.82 2.96 -10.63
CA ALA A 421 -18.35 4.32 -10.62
C ALA A 421 -18.13 5.02 -9.27
N SER A 422 -18.25 4.31 -8.15
CA SER A 422 -18.00 4.86 -6.81
C SER A 422 -16.52 5.21 -6.62
N ARG A 423 -15.60 4.35 -7.10
CA ARG A 423 -14.17 4.62 -7.08
C ARG A 423 -13.81 5.83 -7.94
N GLN A 424 -14.40 5.91 -9.13
CA GLN A 424 -14.19 7.03 -10.07
C GLN A 424 -14.75 8.35 -9.52
N ALA A 425 -15.88 8.32 -8.82
CA ALA A 425 -16.49 9.50 -8.20
C ALA A 425 -15.64 10.12 -7.08
N ALA A 426 -14.73 9.36 -6.46
CA ALA A 426 -13.81 9.88 -5.45
C ALA A 426 -12.62 10.67 -6.05
N VAL A 427 -12.30 10.45 -7.33
CA VAL A 427 -11.10 11.00 -7.98
C VAL A 427 -11.10 12.53 -8.05
N PRO A 428 -12.18 13.23 -8.48
CA PRO A 428 -12.15 14.68 -8.63
C PRO A 428 -11.87 15.42 -7.32
N GLU A 429 -12.48 14.97 -6.22
CA GLU A 429 -12.26 15.56 -4.89
C GLU A 429 -10.83 15.36 -4.42
N LEU A 430 -10.30 14.13 -4.51
CA LEU A 430 -8.92 13.84 -4.12
C LEU A 430 -7.91 14.60 -4.99
N HIS A 431 -8.19 14.73 -6.30
CA HIS A 431 -7.36 15.50 -7.22
C HIS A 431 -7.31 16.98 -6.82
N LEU A 432 -8.47 17.58 -6.50
CA LEU A 432 -8.56 18.97 -6.04
C LEU A 432 -7.79 19.18 -4.73
N GLN A 433 -7.91 18.25 -3.77
CA GLN A 433 -7.15 18.30 -2.52
C GLN A 433 -5.63 18.29 -2.76
N LEU A 434 -5.16 17.46 -3.70
CA LEU A 434 -3.74 17.41 -4.07
C LEU A 434 -3.27 18.72 -4.74
N GLU A 435 -4.02 19.23 -5.72
CA GLU A 435 -3.67 20.48 -6.40
C GLU A 435 -3.68 21.68 -5.43
N ASN A 436 -4.67 21.77 -4.54
CA ASN A 436 -4.72 22.78 -3.48
C ASN A 436 -3.52 22.65 -2.53
N TRP A 437 -3.17 21.43 -2.10
CA TRP A 437 -1.99 21.22 -1.27
C TRP A 437 -0.71 21.73 -1.94
N TYR A 438 -0.52 21.46 -3.24
CA TYR A 438 0.66 21.94 -3.98
C TYR A 438 0.63 23.46 -4.16
N HIS A 439 -0.56 24.03 -4.42
CA HIS A 439 -0.79 25.46 -4.54
C HIS A 439 -0.55 26.24 -3.23
N ASP A 440 -0.81 25.63 -2.09
CA ASP A 440 -0.63 26.25 -0.78
C ASP A 440 0.80 26.05 -0.24
N LEU A 441 1.56 25.14 -0.84
CA LEU A 441 2.94 24.84 -0.46
C LEU A 441 3.86 26.06 -0.67
N ALA A 442 4.60 26.47 0.36
CA ALA A 442 5.51 27.62 0.27
C ALA A 442 6.59 27.44 -0.81
N SER A 443 7.02 28.55 -1.45
CA SER A 443 7.99 28.50 -2.56
C SER A 443 9.29 27.75 -2.26
N PRO A 444 9.92 27.84 -1.07
CA PRO A 444 11.15 27.09 -0.79
C PRO A 444 10.97 25.56 -0.73
N LEU A 445 9.74 25.08 -0.54
CA LEU A 445 9.40 23.66 -0.49
C LEU A 445 9.02 23.11 -1.88
N ARG A 446 8.98 23.95 -2.91
CA ARG A 446 8.69 23.54 -4.29
C ARG A 446 9.99 23.33 -5.07
N ALA A 447 10.19 22.13 -5.59
CA ALA A 447 11.33 21.82 -6.44
C ALA A 447 11.08 22.25 -7.89
N SER A 448 10.91 23.56 -8.12
CA SER A 448 10.51 24.12 -9.42
C SER A 448 11.69 24.37 -10.38
N THR A 449 12.91 24.52 -9.85
CA THR A 449 14.11 24.82 -10.64
C THR A 449 14.56 23.65 -11.51
N THR A 450 15.12 23.96 -12.67
CA THR A 450 15.87 23.02 -13.53
C THR A 450 17.38 23.24 -13.46
N VAL A 451 17.82 24.30 -12.75
CA VAL A 451 19.22 24.67 -12.62
C VAL A 451 19.83 23.88 -11.46
N VAL A 452 20.80 23.02 -11.79
CA VAL A 452 21.49 22.12 -10.84
C VAL A 452 22.09 22.87 -9.65
N SER A 453 22.74 24.02 -9.87
CA SER A 453 23.35 24.82 -8.79
C SER A 453 22.34 25.46 -7.83
N LYS A 454 21.05 25.49 -8.19
CA LYS A 454 19.96 26.00 -7.36
C LYS A 454 19.06 24.88 -6.85
N ALA A 455 19.46 23.61 -7.02
CA ALA A 455 18.66 22.47 -6.58
C ALA A 455 18.36 22.58 -5.08
N PRO A 456 17.10 22.37 -4.65
CA PRO A 456 16.78 22.34 -3.24
C PRO A 456 17.32 21.05 -2.60
N HIS A 457 17.43 21.05 -1.28
CA HIS A 457 17.90 19.89 -0.52
C HIS A 457 17.13 18.59 -0.89
N PRO A 458 17.77 17.41 -0.91
CA PRO A 458 17.13 16.13 -1.25
C PRO A 458 15.79 15.85 -0.54
N LEU A 459 15.65 16.30 0.71
CA LEU A 459 14.39 16.29 1.47
C LEU A 459 13.21 16.90 0.69
N ILE A 460 13.43 18.08 0.09
CA ILE A 460 12.42 18.82 -0.65
C ILE A 460 12.13 18.15 -1.98
N ILE A 461 13.16 17.63 -2.65
CA ILE A 461 12.99 16.82 -3.86
C ILE A 461 12.13 15.60 -3.53
N GLY A 462 12.39 14.90 -2.42
CA GLY A 462 11.61 13.77 -1.92
C GLY A 462 10.14 14.13 -1.66
N LEU A 463 9.88 15.29 -1.03
CA LEU A 463 8.50 15.77 -0.83
C LEU A 463 7.74 15.97 -2.15
N ASN A 464 8.38 16.56 -3.15
CA ASN A 464 7.79 16.79 -4.47
C ASN A 464 7.62 15.47 -5.25
N LEU A 465 8.56 14.52 -5.10
CA LEU A 465 8.43 13.17 -5.64
C LEU A 465 7.22 12.45 -5.04
N LEU A 466 7.03 12.52 -3.72
CA LEU A 466 5.88 11.93 -3.04
C LEU A 466 4.55 12.49 -3.60
N TYR A 467 4.45 13.80 -3.77
CA TYR A 467 3.27 14.44 -4.38
C TYR A 467 2.95 13.86 -5.76
N HIS A 468 3.93 13.83 -6.67
CA HIS A 468 3.70 13.30 -8.01
C HIS A 468 3.44 11.79 -8.02
N THR A 469 4.05 11.02 -7.12
CA THR A 469 3.75 9.58 -6.95
C THR A 469 2.32 9.36 -6.50
N ILE A 470 1.80 10.15 -5.55
CA ILE A 470 0.38 10.08 -5.14
C ILE A 470 -0.53 10.49 -6.29
N MET A 471 -0.19 11.54 -7.05
CA MET A 471 -0.95 11.98 -8.21
C MET A 471 -1.03 10.91 -9.30
N ILE A 472 0.08 10.25 -9.62
CA ILE A 472 0.11 9.10 -10.54
C ILE A 472 -0.76 7.98 -9.98
N THR A 473 -0.61 7.65 -8.70
CA THR A 473 -1.35 6.56 -8.06
C THR A 473 -2.86 6.82 -8.08
N LEU A 474 -3.31 8.05 -7.89
CA LEU A 474 -4.73 8.42 -7.96
C LEU A 474 -5.33 8.16 -9.34
N HIS A 475 -4.63 8.56 -10.41
CA HIS A 475 -5.15 8.52 -11.78
C HIS A 475 -4.84 7.21 -12.54
N ARG A 476 -3.83 6.45 -12.08
CA ARG A 476 -3.38 5.20 -12.72
C ARG A 476 -4.49 4.20 -13.06
N PRO A 477 -5.52 3.95 -12.22
CA PRO A 477 -6.56 2.97 -12.54
C PRO A 477 -7.44 3.36 -13.74
N PHE A 478 -7.47 4.67 -14.06
CA PHE A 478 -8.28 5.24 -15.13
C PHE A 478 -7.42 5.67 -16.32
N PHE A 479 -6.13 5.33 -16.32
CA PHE A 479 -5.23 5.55 -17.42
C PHE A 479 -5.65 4.73 -18.63
N ARG A 480 -5.78 5.37 -19.79
CA ARG A 480 -6.01 4.71 -21.09
C ARG A 480 -4.83 4.96 -22.00
N ARG A 481 -4.30 3.89 -22.61
CA ARG A 481 -3.37 4.04 -23.75
C ARG A 481 -4.14 4.65 -24.90
N VAL A 482 -3.64 5.76 -25.42
CA VAL A 482 -4.28 6.52 -26.50
C VAL A 482 -4.19 5.68 -27.77
N ALA A 483 -5.34 5.32 -28.35
CA ALA A 483 -5.38 4.88 -29.74
C ALA A 483 -5.15 6.12 -30.63
N PRO A 484 -4.53 5.99 -31.82
CA PRO A 484 -4.11 7.11 -32.66
C PRO A 484 -5.19 8.20 -32.89
N ASP A 485 -6.48 7.83 -32.84
CA ASP A 485 -7.61 8.71 -33.16
C ASP A 485 -8.51 9.06 -31.95
N SER A 486 -8.06 8.83 -30.70
CA SER A 486 -8.89 9.05 -29.50
C SER A 486 -8.43 10.25 -28.66
N SER A 487 -9.39 11.00 -28.10
CA SER A 487 -9.09 12.08 -27.15
C SER A 487 -8.44 11.53 -25.87
N VAL A 488 -7.40 12.22 -25.39
CA VAL A 488 -6.67 11.82 -24.19
C VAL A 488 -7.57 12.05 -22.97
N SER A 489 -7.70 11.03 -22.11
CA SER A 489 -8.46 11.19 -20.87
C SER A 489 -7.72 12.09 -19.88
N VAL A 490 -8.44 12.85 -19.06
CA VAL A 490 -7.85 13.71 -18.01
C VAL A 490 -6.88 12.91 -17.12
N SER A 491 -7.25 11.69 -16.75
CA SER A 491 -6.38 10.81 -15.96
C SER A 491 -5.09 10.43 -16.69
N THR A 492 -5.15 10.19 -18.00
CA THR A 492 -3.97 9.95 -18.83
C THR A 492 -3.06 11.18 -18.85
N GLU A 493 -3.61 12.38 -19.07
CA GLU A 493 -2.85 13.64 -19.08
C GLU A 493 -2.15 13.90 -17.74
N LYS A 494 -2.87 13.72 -16.63
CA LYS A 494 -2.33 13.95 -15.27
C LYS A 494 -1.25 12.94 -14.90
N CYS A 495 -1.40 11.67 -15.27
CA CYS A 495 -0.34 10.66 -15.13
C CYS A 495 0.91 11.03 -15.93
N LEU A 496 0.76 11.39 -17.21
CA LEU A 496 1.89 11.75 -18.08
C LEU A 496 2.60 13.03 -17.59
N SER A 497 1.84 14.04 -17.17
CA SER A 497 2.38 15.27 -16.59
C SER A 497 3.19 14.99 -15.33
N SER A 498 2.63 14.24 -14.38
CA SER A 498 3.31 13.89 -13.14
C SER A 498 4.55 13.02 -13.39
N ALA A 499 4.49 12.06 -14.32
CA ALA A 499 5.64 11.25 -14.70
C ALA A 499 6.80 12.09 -15.27
N LYS A 500 6.51 13.11 -16.10
CA LYS A 500 7.53 14.05 -16.58
C LYS A 500 8.21 14.80 -15.43
N HIS A 501 7.43 15.22 -14.42
CA HIS A 501 7.98 15.88 -13.24
C HIS A 501 8.85 14.93 -12.40
N VAL A 502 8.42 13.68 -12.20
CA VAL A 502 9.24 12.65 -11.52
C VAL A 502 10.58 12.48 -12.22
N VAL A 503 10.59 12.28 -13.56
CA VAL A 503 11.84 12.13 -14.33
C VAL A 503 12.74 13.36 -14.17
N ARG A 504 12.17 14.57 -14.23
CA ARG A 504 12.91 15.82 -14.02
C ARG A 504 13.54 15.87 -12.61
N LEU A 505 12.78 15.54 -11.57
CA LEU A 505 13.25 15.58 -10.18
C LEU A 505 14.35 14.55 -9.92
N VAL A 506 14.22 13.33 -10.47
CA VAL A 506 15.26 12.29 -10.37
C VAL A 506 16.55 12.72 -11.07
N LYS A 507 16.45 13.37 -12.24
CA LYS A 507 17.63 13.93 -12.92
C LYS A 507 18.28 15.04 -12.09
N LEU A 508 17.48 15.97 -11.55
CA LEU A 508 17.97 17.04 -10.69
C LEU A 508 18.70 16.48 -9.46
N GLN A 509 18.12 15.49 -8.79
CA GLN A 509 18.75 14.79 -7.66
C GLN A 509 20.08 14.13 -8.07
N LYS A 510 20.09 13.40 -9.18
CA LYS A 510 21.28 12.70 -9.68
C LYS A 510 22.42 13.69 -9.96
N GLU A 511 22.12 14.81 -10.60
CA GLU A 511 23.11 15.80 -11.04
C GLU A 511 23.58 16.71 -9.90
N ALA A 512 22.68 17.13 -9.00
CA ALA A 512 23.02 18.06 -7.92
C ALA A 512 23.56 17.37 -6.66
N HIS A 513 23.04 16.18 -6.33
CA HIS A 513 23.24 15.55 -5.02
C HIS A 513 23.60 14.07 -5.10
N SER A 514 23.74 13.47 -6.29
CA SER A 514 23.88 12.01 -6.45
C SER A 514 22.65 11.20 -5.98
N LEU A 515 22.49 10.00 -6.55
CA LEU A 515 21.46 9.05 -6.12
C LEU A 515 21.81 8.36 -4.80
N ARG A 516 23.03 8.54 -4.27
CA ARG A 516 23.40 8.03 -2.95
C ARG A 516 22.62 8.70 -1.83
N TYR A 517 22.39 10.01 -1.92
CA TYR A 517 21.75 10.82 -0.89
C TYR A 517 20.24 10.92 -1.11
N VAL A 518 19.60 9.76 -1.27
CA VAL A 518 18.17 9.60 -1.48
C VAL A 518 17.61 8.72 -0.38
N ALA A 519 16.51 9.14 0.26
CA ALA A 519 15.86 8.34 1.29
C ALA A 519 15.47 6.95 0.73
N PRO A 520 15.58 5.87 1.52
CA PRO A 520 15.38 4.48 1.06
C PRO A 520 14.11 4.23 0.23
N MET A 521 13.04 4.86 0.68
CA MET A 521 11.69 4.90 0.12
C MET A 521 11.55 5.52 -1.28
N PHE A 522 12.56 6.22 -1.79
CA PHE A 522 12.61 6.70 -3.18
C PHE A 522 13.69 6.00 -4.02
N GLN A 523 14.36 4.98 -3.47
CA GLN A 523 15.36 4.19 -4.19
C GLN A 523 14.75 3.00 -4.96
N GLN A 524 13.47 2.69 -4.70
CA GLN A 524 12.74 1.54 -5.25
C GLN A 524 12.02 1.84 -6.57
#